data_AF-A0A0L0VDE0-F1
#
_entry.id   AF-A0A0L0VDE0-F1
#
_cell.length_a   1.000
_cell.length_b   1.000
_cell.length_c   1.000
_cell.angle_alpha   90.00
_cell.angle_beta   90.00
_cell.angle_gamma   90.00
#
_symmetry.space_group_name_H-M   'P 1'
#
loop_
_entity.id
_entity.type
_entity.pdbx_description
1 polymer ?
#
loop_
_entity_poly.entity_id
_entity_poly.type
_entity_poly.pdbx_seq_one_letter_code
_entity_poly.pdbx_strand_id
1 'polypeptide(L)'
;MELGTDTPAIWAALHKAHQDCSAGGCMYWLRRLVTTKITGEDIKSHIDAMSTNSERLTALITKAKPLTVADIHATGLVNSLPVDWQPCISSFMNNDDVSPARIAAALKQESLCREEETASLQT
;
A
#
# COMPACT_ATOMS: atom_id res chain seq x y z
N MET A 1 -11.24 -17.19 -34.08
CA MET A 1 -11.15 -17.53 -32.64
C MET A 1 -12.39 -16.96 -32.01
N GLU A 2 -13.40 -17.80 -31.77
CA GLU A 2 -14.70 -17.36 -31.27
C GLU A 2 -14.56 -16.89 -29.81
N LEU A 3 -14.84 -15.62 -29.56
CA LEU A 3 -14.98 -15.04 -28.22
C LEU A 3 -16.31 -15.55 -27.65
N GLY A 4 -16.25 -16.74 -27.05
CA GLY A 4 -17.36 -17.30 -26.28
C GLY A 4 -17.77 -16.35 -25.17
N THR A 5 -19.06 -16.04 -25.15
CA THR A 5 -19.78 -15.18 -24.20
C THR A 5 -19.84 -15.83 -22.81
N ASP A 6 -18.71 -15.87 -22.11
CA ASP A 6 -18.67 -16.33 -20.72
C ASP A 6 -18.65 -15.13 -19.78
N THR A 7 -19.82 -14.49 -19.64
CA THR A 7 -20.03 -13.28 -18.83
C THR A 7 -19.48 -13.39 -17.40
N PRO A 8 -19.59 -14.54 -16.70
CA PRO A 8 -18.94 -14.74 -15.40
C PRO A 8 -17.41 -14.67 -15.46
N ALA A 9 -16.78 -15.22 -16.49
CA ALA A 9 -15.33 -15.19 -16.67
C ALA A 9 -14.85 -13.76 -16.98
N ILE A 10 -15.59 -13.01 -17.79
CA ILE A 10 -15.33 -11.59 -18.06
C ILE A 10 -15.47 -10.76 -16.78
N TRP A 11 -16.50 -11.01 -15.97
CA TRP A 11 -16.71 -10.32 -14.70
C TRP A 11 -15.60 -10.65 -13.69
N ALA A 12 -15.19 -11.92 -13.58
CA ALA A 12 -14.09 -12.33 -12.72
C ALA A 12 -12.75 -11.71 -13.18
N ALA A 13 -12.50 -11.64 -14.49
CA ALA A 13 -11.32 -10.99 -15.04
C ALA A 13 -11.32 -9.48 -14.79
N LEU A 14 -12.46 -8.80 -14.95
CA LEU A 14 -12.61 -7.37 -14.68
C LEU A 14 -12.46 -7.07 -13.19
N HIS A 15 -13.09 -7.87 -12.32
CA HIS A 15 -12.97 -7.76 -10.87
C HIS A 15 -11.52 -7.97 -10.42
N LYS A 16 -10.82 -8.95 -10.99
CA LYS A 16 -9.40 -9.20 -10.73
C LYS A 16 -8.51 -8.08 -11.25
N ALA A 17 -8.80 -7.51 -12.42
CA ALA A 17 -8.08 -6.36 -12.96
C ALA A 17 -8.31 -5.09 -12.13
N HIS A 18 -9.44 -4.98 -11.43
CA HIS A 18 -9.76 -3.86 -10.55
C HIS A 18 -9.27 -4.06 -9.11
N GLN A 19 -9.03 -5.29 -8.68
CA GLN A 19 -8.32 -5.59 -7.44
C GLN A 19 -6.84 -5.25 -7.64
N ASP A 20 -6.38 -4.18 -7.01
CA ASP A 20 -4.95 -3.86 -6.94
C ASP A 20 -4.20 -4.96 -6.16
N CYS A 21 -3.82 -6.01 -6.89
CA CYS A 21 -3.06 -7.15 -6.39
C CYS A 21 -1.55 -6.86 -6.29
N SER A 22 -1.13 -5.62 -6.53
CA SER A 22 0.27 -5.21 -6.38
C SER A 22 0.71 -5.28 -4.91
N ALA A 23 2.01 -5.18 -4.66
CA ALA A 23 2.49 -4.99 -3.30
C ALA A 23 1.97 -3.67 -2.70
N GLY A 24 1.76 -2.64 -3.52
CA GLY A 24 1.14 -1.38 -3.12
C GLY A 24 -0.27 -1.54 -2.57
N GLY A 25 -1.13 -2.32 -3.24
CA GLY A 25 -2.48 -2.61 -2.75
C GLY A 25 -2.49 -3.34 -1.42
N CYS A 26 -1.60 -4.33 -1.24
CA CYS A 26 -1.43 -5.04 0.03
C CYS A 26 -0.96 -4.10 1.15
N MET A 27 0.08 -3.29 0.89
CA MET A 27 0.59 -2.30 1.83
C MET A 27 -0.45 -1.22 2.17
N TYR A 28 -1.27 -0.80 1.20
CA TYR A 28 -2.35 0.16 1.40
C TYR A 28 -3.40 -0.36 2.38
N TRP A 29 -3.91 -1.58 2.17
CA TRP A 29 -4.92 -2.17 3.05
C TRP A 29 -4.34 -2.52 4.42
N LEU A 30 -3.09 -2.97 4.49
CA LEU A 30 -2.38 -3.19 5.75
C LEU A 30 -2.23 -1.88 6.53
N ARG A 31 -1.75 -0.81 5.88
CA ARG A 31 -1.67 0.54 6.47
C ARG A 31 -3.03 0.96 7.00
N ARG A 32 -4.06 0.90 6.17
CA ARG A 32 -5.40 1.34 6.53
C ARG A 32 -5.93 0.55 7.73
N LEU A 33 -5.71 -0.77 7.78
CA LEU A 33 -6.10 -1.62 8.90
C LEU A 33 -5.41 -1.20 10.21
N VAL A 34 -4.10 -0.93 10.20
CA VAL A 34 -3.34 -0.63 11.43
C VAL A 34 -3.39 0.83 11.86
N THR A 35 -3.75 1.76 10.95
CA THR A 35 -3.81 3.20 11.26
C THR A 35 -5.22 3.74 11.43
N THR A 36 -6.27 2.98 11.10
CA THR A 36 -7.66 3.43 11.31
C THR A 36 -7.91 3.57 12.80
N LYS A 37 -8.23 4.80 13.23
CA LYS A 37 -8.63 5.10 14.61
C LYS A 37 -10.13 5.31 14.68
N ILE A 38 -10.71 5.04 15.84
CA ILE A 38 -12.09 5.45 16.11
C ILE A 38 -12.19 6.98 16.06
N THR A 39 -13.22 7.48 15.39
CA THR A 39 -13.55 8.91 15.32
C THR A 39 -14.95 9.11 15.89
N GLY A 40 -15.08 9.92 16.94
CA GLY A 40 -16.34 10.07 17.67
C GLY A 40 -16.66 8.85 18.55
N GLU A 41 -17.95 8.59 18.76
CA GLU A 41 -18.43 7.57 19.71
C GLU A 41 -19.04 6.32 19.04
N ASP A 42 -19.10 6.27 17.70
CA ASP A 42 -19.70 5.13 16.98
C ASP A 42 -18.71 3.97 16.80
N ILE A 43 -18.61 3.16 17.85
CA ILE A 43 -17.79 1.94 17.87
C ILE A 43 -18.27 0.87 16.86
N LYS A 44 -19.57 0.83 16.53
CA LYS A 44 -20.10 -0.18 15.61
C LYS A 44 -19.62 0.07 14.19
N SER A 45 -19.78 1.31 13.72
CA SER A 45 -19.25 1.72 12.41
C SER A 45 -17.74 1.56 12.32
N HIS A 46 -17.01 1.78 13.42
CA HIS A 46 -15.57 1.53 13.46
C HIS A 46 -15.23 0.03 13.29
N ILE A 47 -15.95 -0.86 13.98
CA ILE A 47 -15.77 -2.32 13.83
C ILE A 47 -16.07 -2.76 12.40
N ASP A 48 -17.13 -2.24 11.77
CA ASP A 48 -17.49 -2.56 10.39
C ASP A 48 -16.40 -2.07 9.40
N ALA A 49 -15.85 -0.88 9.62
CA ALA A 49 -14.75 -0.36 8.81
C ALA A 49 -13.46 -1.20 8.96
N MET A 50 -13.12 -1.62 10.17
CA MET A 50 -11.98 -2.51 10.44
C MET A 50 -12.17 -3.87 9.78
N SER A 51 -13.39 -4.41 9.83
CA SER A 51 -13.74 -5.69 9.18
C SER A 51 -13.60 -5.59 7.66
N THR A 52 -14.11 -4.50 7.07
CA THR A 52 -13.97 -4.21 5.64
C THR A 52 -12.49 -4.12 5.23
N ASN A 53 -11.65 -3.43 6.00
CA ASN A 53 -10.21 -3.35 5.72
C ASN A 53 -9.54 -4.73 5.76
N SER A 54 -9.91 -5.57 6.76
CA SER A 54 -9.40 -6.93 6.90
C SER A 54 -9.82 -7.84 5.74
N GLU A 55 -11.07 -7.75 5.29
CA GLU A 55 -11.58 -8.51 4.13
C GLU A 55 -10.81 -8.13 2.85
N ARG A 56 -10.59 -6.83 2.63
CA ARG A 56 -9.84 -6.33 1.47
C ARG A 56 -8.39 -6.79 1.50
N LEU A 57 -7.73 -6.75 2.66
CA LEU A 57 -6.38 -7.29 2.82
C LEU A 57 -6.35 -8.81 2.56
N THR A 58 -7.31 -9.55 3.13
CA THR A 58 -7.42 -11.00 2.98
C THR A 58 -7.59 -11.41 1.52
N ALA A 59 -8.37 -10.64 0.75
CA ALA A 59 -8.58 -10.89 -0.67
C ALA A 59 -7.30 -10.79 -1.52
N LEU A 60 -6.26 -10.08 -1.04
CA LEU A 60 -4.97 -9.95 -1.72
C LEU A 60 -3.95 -11.00 -1.29
N ILE A 61 -4.13 -11.61 -0.11
CA ILE A 61 -3.23 -12.64 0.43
C ILE A 61 -3.62 -13.98 -0.19
N THR A 62 -2.70 -14.58 -0.95
CA THR A 62 -2.91 -15.89 -1.57
C THR A 62 -1.75 -16.83 -1.25
N LYS A 63 -1.91 -18.14 -1.49
CA LYS A 63 -0.79 -19.09 -1.33
C LYS A 63 0.42 -18.72 -2.21
N ALA A 64 0.18 -18.15 -3.39
CA ALA A 64 1.23 -17.73 -4.31
C ALA A 64 1.86 -16.38 -3.91
N LYS A 65 1.12 -15.54 -3.19
CA LYS A 65 1.54 -14.22 -2.72
C LYS A 65 1.13 -14.05 -1.24
N PRO A 66 1.87 -14.67 -0.31
CA PRO A 66 1.59 -14.53 1.11
C PRO A 66 1.95 -13.13 1.61
N LEU A 67 1.34 -12.69 2.71
CA LEU A 67 1.82 -11.52 3.44
C LEU A 67 3.15 -11.86 4.11
N THR A 68 4.20 -11.10 3.80
CA THR A 68 5.54 -11.34 4.33
C THR A 68 5.94 -10.31 5.39
N VAL A 69 6.98 -10.62 6.15
CA VAL A 69 7.62 -9.65 7.08
C VAL A 69 8.16 -8.44 6.32
N ALA A 70 8.58 -8.61 5.06
CA ALA A 70 9.05 -7.52 4.22
C ALA A 70 7.92 -6.52 3.94
N ASP A 71 6.72 -6.99 3.60
CA ASP A 71 5.55 -6.12 3.36
C ASP A 71 5.18 -5.32 4.61
N ILE A 72 5.25 -5.95 5.79
CA ILE A 72 5.00 -5.29 7.08
C ILE A 72 6.07 -4.22 7.35
N HIS A 73 7.35 -4.54 7.14
CA HIS A 73 8.45 -3.59 7.33
C HIS A 73 8.35 -2.40 6.37
N ALA A 74 8.10 -2.65 5.08
CA ALA A 74 7.87 -1.62 4.07
C ALA A 74 6.70 -0.71 4.45
N THR A 75 5.59 -1.29 4.90
CA THR A 75 4.41 -0.54 5.36
C THR A 75 4.73 0.31 6.59
N GLY A 76 5.49 -0.23 7.54
CA GLY A 76 5.95 0.49 8.72
C GLY A 76 6.80 1.71 8.37
N LEU A 77 7.77 1.53 7.47
CA LEU A 77 8.59 2.63 6.95
C LEU A 77 7.70 3.72 6.34
N VAL A 78 6.82 3.36 5.40
CA VAL A 78 5.91 4.30 4.72
C VAL A 78 4.98 5.03 5.70
N ASN A 79 4.46 4.34 6.72
CA ASN A 79 3.56 4.93 7.71
C ASN A 79 4.25 5.89 8.67
N SER A 80 5.55 5.72 8.87
CA SER A 80 6.35 6.56 9.77
C SER A 80 6.73 7.92 9.17
N LEU A 81 6.53 8.10 7.86
CA LEU A 81 6.95 9.30 7.16
C LEU A 81 5.90 10.43 7.26
N PRO A 82 6.34 11.69 7.33
CA PRO A 82 5.44 12.82 7.19
C PRO A 82 4.90 12.94 5.74
N VAL A 83 3.80 13.68 5.58
CA VAL A 83 3.02 13.71 4.33
C VAL A 83 3.82 14.25 3.14
N ASP A 84 4.74 15.17 3.38
CA ASP A 84 5.62 15.77 2.37
C ASP A 84 6.67 14.81 1.79
N TRP A 85 6.83 13.60 2.36
CA TRP A 85 7.67 12.54 1.81
C TRP A 85 6.92 11.61 0.85
N GLN A 86 5.60 11.77 0.71
CA GLN A 86 4.75 10.92 -0.16
C GLN A 86 5.20 10.84 -1.63
N PRO A 87 5.69 11.93 -2.27
CA PRO A 87 6.15 11.85 -3.66
C PRO A 87 7.30 10.85 -3.85
N CYS A 88 8.25 10.78 -2.91
CA CYS A 88 9.39 9.85 -2.94
C CYS A 88 8.92 8.38 -2.93
N ILE A 89 7.89 8.08 -2.14
CA ILE A 89 7.40 6.70 -1.97
C ILE A 89 6.38 6.25 -3.02
N SER A 90 5.76 7.20 -3.74
CA SER A 90 4.69 6.93 -4.71
C SER A 90 5.12 5.95 -5.81
N SER A 91 6.38 6.05 -6.24
CA SER A 91 6.97 5.19 -7.28
C SER A 91 7.07 3.72 -6.87
N PHE A 92 7.19 3.43 -5.57
CA PHE A 92 7.28 2.05 -5.06
C PHE A 92 5.92 1.35 -5.07
N MET A 93 4.83 2.08 -4.85
CA MET A 93 3.49 1.51 -4.72
C MET A 93 2.95 0.90 -6.02
N ASN A 94 3.52 1.26 -7.17
CA ASN A 94 3.09 0.72 -8.47
C ASN A 94 3.82 -0.58 -8.86
N ASN A 95 4.74 -1.10 -8.03
CA ASN A 95 5.47 -2.32 -8.32
C ASN A 95 4.79 -3.54 -7.71
N ASP A 96 4.87 -4.69 -8.41
CA ASP A 96 4.31 -5.95 -7.93
C ASP A 96 5.01 -6.50 -6.69
N ASP A 97 6.28 -6.11 -6.50
CA ASP A 97 7.12 -6.42 -5.35
C ASP A 97 7.80 -5.15 -4.82
N VAL A 98 7.79 -5.00 -3.50
CA VAL A 98 8.34 -3.85 -2.80
C VAL A 98 9.40 -4.33 -1.83
N SER A 99 10.66 -4.22 -2.25
CA SER A 99 11.80 -4.51 -1.39
C SER A 99 11.95 -3.41 -0.32
N PRO A 100 11.90 -3.74 0.99
CA PRO A 100 12.13 -2.76 2.06
C PRO A 100 13.50 -2.11 1.96
N ALA A 101 14.50 -2.83 1.45
CA ALA A 101 15.84 -2.29 1.23
C ALA A 101 15.85 -1.19 0.16
N ARG A 102 15.05 -1.34 -0.90
CA ARG A 102 14.91 -0.32 -1.95
C ARG A 102 14.21 0.92 -1.43
N ILE A 103 13.14 0.76 -0.64
CA ILE A 103 12.48 1.88 0.04
C ILE A 103 13.47 2.60 0.95
N ALA A 104 14.17 1.85 1.81
CA ALA A 104 15.13 2.44 2.75
C ALA A 104 16.26 3.20 2.03
N ALA A 105 16.77 2.68 0.91
CA ALA A 105 17.78 3.37 0.11
C ALA A 105 17.25 4.68 -0.48
N ALA A 106 16.05 4.70 -1.03
CA ALA A 106 15.46 5.91 -1.59
C ALA A 106 15.15 6.96 -0.51
N LEU A 107 14.66 6.54 0.66
CA LEU A 107 14.43 7.45 1.78
C LEU A 107 15.73 8.07 2.28
N LYS A 108 16.82 7.30 2.34
CA LYS A 108 18.14 7.84 2.69
C LYS A 108 18.61 8.86 1.65
N GLN A 109 18.39 8.60 0.36
CA GLN A 109 18.74 9.54 -0.70
C GLN A 109 17.93 10.84 -0.62
N GLU A 110 16.61 10.74 -0.41
CA GLU A 110 15.73 11.90 -0.23
C GLU A 110 16.14 12.76 0.98
N SER A 111 16.57 12.13 2.08
CA SER A 111 17.10 12.85 3.25
C SER A 111 18.30 13.72 2.87
N LEU A 112 19.25 13.18 2.10
CA LEU A 112 20.42 13.92 1.65
C LEU A 112 20.05 15.11 0.75
N CYS A 113 19.14 14.90 -0.21
CA CYS A 113 18.67 15.97 -1.09
C CYS A 113 18.07 17.14 -0.28
N ARG A 114 17.26 16.83 0.72
CA ARG A 114 16.64 17.84 1.60
C ARG A 114 17.67 18.59 2.44
N GLU A 115 18.68 17.90 2.95
CA GLU A 115 19.78 18.53 3.68
C GLU A 115 20.54 19.52 2.78
N GLU A 116 20.84 19.15 1.54
CA GLU A 116 21.50 20.01 0.56
C GLU A 116 20.66 21.25 0.19
N GLU A 117 19.35 21.08 -0.02
CA GLU A 117 18.41 22.18 -0.28
C GLU A 117 18.36 23.16 0.89
N THR A 118 18.32 22.66 2.13
CA THR A 118 18.32 23.53 3.32
C THR A 118 19.64 24.26 3.52
N ALA A 119 20.77 23.64 3.18
CA ALA A 119 22.10 24.27 3.24
C ALA A 119 22.23 25.38 2.18
N SER A 120 21.71 25.16 0.99
CA SER A 120 21.77 26.12 -0.13
C SER A 120 20.91 27.37 0.11
N LEU A 121 19.88 27.28 0.95
CA LEU A 121 19.02 28.41 1.33
C LEU A 121 19.62 29.28 2.46
N GLN A 122 20.71 28.83 3.09
CA GLN A 122 21.38 29.54 4.21
C GLN A 122 22.66 30.29 3.79
N THR A 123 23.06 30.17 2.52
CA THR A 123 24.19 30.88 1.88
C THR A 123 23.71 31.93 0.89
#